data_AF-A0A1Y2E391-F1
#
_entry.id   AF-A0A1Y2E391-F1
#
_cell.length_a   1.000
_cell.length_b   1.000
_cell.length_c   1.000
_cell.angle_alpha   90.00
_cell.angle_beta   90.00
_cell.angle_gamma   90.00
#
_symmetry.space_group_name_H-M   'P 1'
#
loop_
_entity.id
_entity.type
_entity.pdbx_description
1 polymer ?
#
loop_
_entity_poly.entity_id
_entity_poly.type
_entity_poly.pdbx_seq_one_letter_code
_entity_poly.pdbx_strand_id
1 'polypeptide(L)'
;MNQLETIFEELGISQYLDAFIDQGFDSWDTILDITESDLDALGVKLGHRRKLQRRIANHRGLAPMLSLVSPTRSIEEGGSHVPPNKLTQPTAESKEATTVAKRKYRRHPKPDDKAPERPPSAYVLFSNKMREDLKDQNLSFTEIAKLVGENWQNLNRAEKAPYETQAQEAKEKYNRDMAAYKQTDDYKNYCDYLQEFRNRQAAQGIL
;
A
#
# COMPACT_ATOMS: atom_id res chain seq x y z
N MET A 1 -28.68 16.28 -22.75
CA MET A 1 -27.71 15.62 -21.87
C MET A 1 -28.13 14.18 -21.72
N ASN A 2 -27.27 13.26 -22.15
CA ASN A 2 -27.54 11.83 -22.04
C ASN A 2 -27.21 11.36 -20.62
N GLN A 3 -27.92 10.36 -20.10
CA GLN A 3 -27.64 9.81 -18.76
C GLN A 3 -26.17 9.38 -18.60
N LEU A 4 -25.59 8.83 -19.67
CA LEU A 4 -24.18 8.44 -19.75
C LEU A 4 -23.22 9.63 -19.56
N GLU A 5 -23.47 10.71 -20.29
CA GLU A 5 -22.70 11.97 -20.28
C GLU A 5 -22.64 12.55 -18.86
N THR A 6 -23.80 12.70 -18.20
CA THR A 6 -23.89 13.18 -16.81
C THR A 6 -23.12 12.29 -15.83
N ILE A 7 -23.20 10.96 -15.97
CA ILE A 7 -22.45 10.04 -15.09
C ILE A 7 -20.93 10.14 -15.34
N PHE A 8 -20.51 10.31 -16.59
CA PHE A 8 -19.09 10.49 -16.92
C PHE A 8 -18.54 11.84 -16.43
N GLU A 9 -19.34 12.91 -16.46
CA GLU A 9 -19.02 14.20 -15.83
C GLU A 9 -18.90 14.07 -14.30
N GLU A 10 -19.89 13.49 -13.62
CA GLU A 10 -19.88 13.29 -12.16
C GLU A 10 -18.67 12.47 -11.67
N LEU A 11 -18.24 11.48 -12.46
CA LEU A 11 -17.06 10.67 -12.16
C LEU A 11 -15.75 11.37 -12.54
N GLY A 12 -15.80 12.47 -13.29
CA GLY A 12 -14.62 13.18 -13.83
C GLY A 12 -13.87 12.34 -14.85
N ILE A 13 -14.59 11.70 -15.76
CA ILE A 13 -14.09 10.81 -16.82
C ILE A 13 -14.70 11.12 -18.22
N SER A 14 -15.33 12.28 -18.39
CA SER A 14 -15.92 12.73 -19.66
C SER A 14 -14.95 12.72 -20.85
N GLN A 15 -13.64 12.86 -20.61
CA GLN A 15 -12.58 12.73 -21.62
C GLN A 15 -12.48 11.36 -22.33
N TYR A 16 -13.25 10.35 -21.91
CA TYR A 16 -13.35 9.07 -22.62
C TYR A 16 -14.70 8.90 -23.35
N LEU A 17 -15.66 9.81 -23.18
CA LEU A 17 -17.04 9.63 -23.64
C LEU A 17 -17.11 9.33 -25.15
N ASP A 18 -16.40 10.10 -25.97
CA ASP A 18 -16.35 9.91 -27.43
C ASP A 18 -15.82 8.51 -27.79
N ALA A 19 -14.73 8.07 -27.15
CA ALA A 19 -14.13 6.75 -27.40
C ALA A 19 -15.02 5.57 -26.96
N PHE A 20 -15.95 5.79 -26.01
CA PHE A 20 -16.97 4.79 -25.65
C PHE A 20 -18.10 4.77 -26.68
N ILE A 21 -18.59 5.93 -27.11
CA ILE A 21 -19.63 6.05 -28.14
C ILE A 21 -19.15 5.45 -29.48
N ASP A 22 -17.93 5.76 -29.90
CA ASP A 22 -17.30 5.21 -31.12
C ASP A 22 -17.18 3.67 -31.11
N GLN A 23 -17.17 3.06 -29.93
CA GLN A 23 -17.08 1.61 -29.72
C GLN A 23 -18.43 0.98 -29.34
N GLY A 24 -19.54 1.72 -29.48
CA GLY A 24 -20.91 1.21 -29.27
C GLY A 24 -21.40 1.24 -27.82
N PHE A 25 -20.69 1.88 -26.90
CA PHE A 25 -21.12 2.11 -25.51
C PHE A 25 -21.77 3.50 -25.37
N ASP A 26 -22.90 3.69 -26.06
CA ASP A 26 -23.63 4.96 -26.17
C ASP A 26 -24.60 5.26 -25.01
N SER A 27 -24.80 4.28 -24.12
CA SER A 27 -25.91 4.21 -23.17
C SER A 27 -25.46 3.69 -21.82
N TRP A 28 -26.18 4.01 -20.75
CA TRP A 28 -25.80 3.52 -19.41
C TRP A 28 -25.96 2.01 -19.29
N ASP A 29 -26.94 1.40 -19.96
CA ASP A 29 -27.18 -0.04 -19.94
C ASP A 29 -26.04 -0.84 -20.59
N THR A 30 -25.51 -0.41 -21.73
CA THR A 30 -24.34 -1.05 -22.37
C THR A 30 -23.08 -0.94 -21.49
N ILE A 31 -22.95 0.13 -20.71
CA ILE A 31 -21.88 0.31 -19.71
C ILE A 31 -22.02 -0.62 -18.51
N LEU A 32 -23.22 -1.07 -18.14
CA LEU A 32 -23.37 -1.98 -16.99
C LEU A 32 -22.64 -3.32 -17.24
N ASP A 33 -22.62 -3.80 -18.49
CA ASP A 33 -22.02 -5.09 -18.87
C ASP A 33 -20.55 -5.01 -19.31
N ILE A 34 -19.94 -3.81 -19.29
CA ILE A 34 -18.54 -3.64 -19.71
C ILE A 34 -17.55 -4.36 -18.77
N THR A 35 -16.60 -5.10 -19.35
CA THR A 35 -15.60 -5.85 -18.58
C THR A 35 -14.35 -5.02 -18.29
N GLU A 36 -13.47 -5.53 -17.42
CA GLU A 36 -12.16 -4.90 -17.16
C GLU A 36 -11.23 -4.95 -18.38
N SER A 37 -11.45 -5.90 -19.31
CA SER A 37 -10.71 -6.03 -20.56
C SER A 37 -11.09 -4.94 -21.57
N ASP A 38 -12.40 -4.70 -21.75
CA ASP A 38 -12.90 -3.69 -22.68
C ASP A 38 -12.44 -2.29 -22.23
N LEU A 39 -12.50 -2.03 -20.93
CA LEU A 39 -11.98 -0.80 -20.33
C LEU A 39 -10.45 -0.61 -20.47
N ASP A 40 -9.68 -1.70 -20.60
CA ASP A 40 -8.24 -1.64 -20.88
C ASP A 40 -7.99 -1.36 -22.37
N ALA A 41 -8.74 -2.00 -23.27
CA ALA A 41 -8.71 -1.77 -24.72
C ALA A 41 -9.10 -0.32 -25.09
N LEU A 42 -10.07 0.27 -24.37
CA LEU A 42 -10.45 1.68 -24.45
C LEU A 42 -9.40 2.66 -23.86
N GLY A 43 -8.25 2.17 -23.39
CA GLY A 43 -7.17 2.99 -22.83
C GLY A 43 -7.51 3.69 -21.51
N VAL A 44 -8.55 3.25 -20.81
CA VAL A 44 -9.02 3.92 -19.59
C VAL A 44 -8.01 3.69 -18.47
N LYS A 45 -7.55 4.77 -17.81
CA LYS A 45 -6.59 4.66 -16.69
C LYS A 45 -7.20 3.86 -15.53
N LEU A 46 -6.42 3.00 -14.87
CA LEU A 46 -6.90 2.08 -13.83
C LEU A 46 -7.71 2.77 -12.72
N GLY A 47 -7.33 3.97 -12.28
CA GLY A 47 -8.09 4.76 -11.31
C GLY A 47 -9.48 5.17 -11.81
N HIS A 48 -9.63 5.45 -13.10
CA HIS A 48 -10.89 5.78 -13.75
C HIS A 48 -11.77 4.54 -13.94
N ARG A 49 -11.18 3.39 -14.33
CA ARG A 49 -11.87 2.09 -14.35
C ARG A 49 -12.49 1.76 -13.00
N ARG A 50 -11.72 1.88 -11.91
CA ARG A 50 -12.21 1.61 -10.54
C ARG A 50 -13.30 2.59 -10.07
N LYS A 51 -13.35 3.83 -10.58
CA LYS A 51 -14.48 4.76 -10.36
C LYS A 51 -15.75 4.25 -11.05
N LEU A 52 -15.64 3.91 -12.34
CA LEU A 52 -16.78 3.46 -13.16
C LEU A 52 -17.34 2.12 -12.68
N GLN A 53 -16.47 1.12 -12.45
CA GLN A 53 -16.85 -0.17 -11.86
C GLN A 53 -17.56 -0.01 -10.51
N ARG A 54 -17.13 0.93 -9.65
CA ARG A 54 -17.82 1.21 -8.38
C ARG A 54 -19.20 1.84 -8.60
N ARG A 55 -19.36 2.71 -9.60
CA ARG A 55 -20.67 3.28 -9.96
C ARG A 55 -21.61 2.19 -10.49
N ILE A 56 -21.13 1.30 -11.35
CA ILE A 56 -21.86 0.13 -11.88
C ILE A 56 -22.30 -0.79 -10.73
N ALA A 57 -21.39 -1.15 -9.82
CA ALA A 57 -21.71 -1.99 -8.65
C ALA A 57 -22.79 -1.36 -7.76
N ASN A 58 -22.65 -0.06 -7.44
CA ASN A 58 -23.66 0.67 -6.68
C ASN A 58 -25.02 0.70 -7.39
N HIS A 59 -25.04 0.91 -8.72
CA HIS A 59 -26.26 0.91 -9.53
C HIS A 59 -26.96 -0.46 -9.57
N ARG A 60 -26.18 -1.55 -9.56
CA ARG A 60 -26.65 -2.94 -9.48
C ARG A 60 -27.12 -3.35 -8.08
N GLY A 61 -27.14 -2.45 -7.09
CA GLY A 61 -27.43 -2.77 -5.70
C GLY A 61 -26.37 -3.63 -5.00
N LEU A 62 -25.23 -3.87 -5.66
CA LEU A 62 -24.10 -4.66 -5.16
C LEU A 62 -23.25 -3.78 -4.24
N ALA A 63 -23.76 -3.56 -3.03
CA ALA A 63 -23.06 -2.89 -1.94
C ALA A 63 -21.72 -3.62 -1.62
N PRO A 64 -20.70 -2.93 -1.10
CA PRO A 64 -19.29 -3.37 -1.14
C PRO A 64 -18.90 -4.46 -0.11
N MET A 65 -19.82 -5.38 0.19
CA MET A 65 -19.57 -6.55 1.06
C MET A 65 -19.03 -7.76 0.29
N LEU A 66 -19.16 -7.78 -1.04
CA LEU A 66 -18.52 -8.79 -1.89
C LEU A 66 -17.15 -8.30 -2.33
N SER A 67 -16.12 -8.73 -1.60
CA SER A 67 -14.74 -8.60 -2.03
C SER A 67 -14.54 -9.32 -3.36
N LEU A 68 -14.11 -8.59 -4.40
CA LEU A 68 -13.79 -9.15 -5.71
C LEU A 68 -12.46 -9.93 -5.64
N VAL A 69 -12.52 -11.12 -5.03
CA VAL A 69 -11.52 -12.17 -5.20
C VAL A 69 -11.80 -12.86 -6.53
N SER A 70 -10.80 -12.90 -7.40
CA SER A 70 -10.83 -13.67 -8.64
C SER A 70 -11.05 -15.17 -8.35
N PRO A 71 -11.63 -15.95 -9.27
CA PRO A 71 -11.88 -17.38 -9.04
C PRO A 71 -10.59 -18.15 -8.80
N THR A 72 -10.28 -18.48 -7.54
CA THR A 72 -9.18 -19.39 -7.21
C THR A 72 -9.55 -20.80 -7.65
N ARG A 73 -8.77 -21.31 -8.60
CA ARG A 73 -8.88 -22.64 -9.20
C ARG A 73 -8.91 -23.73 -8.13
N SER A 74 -9.88 -24.64 -8.22
CA SER A 74 -10.12 -25.73 -7.26
C SER A 74 -8.93 -26.69 -7.15
N ILE A 75 -8.53 -27.02 -5.92
CA ILE A 75 -7.79 -28.23 -5.57
C ILE A 75 -8.40 -28.75 -4.26
N GLU A 76 -8.79 -30.03 -4.24
CA GLU A 76 -9.47 -30.70 -3.13
C GLU A 76 -8.52 -31.61 -2.32
N GLU A 77 -9.07 -32.17 -1.23
CA GLU A 77 -8.60 -33.31 -0.42
C GLU A 77 -7.47 -33.09 0.62
N GLY A 78 -7.80 -33.34 1.91
CA GLY A 78 -6.82 -33.90 2.86
C GLY A 78 -6.75 -33.39 4.32
N GLY A 79 -7.68 -33.77 5.20
CA GLY A 79 -7.33 -34.13 6.60
C GLY A 79 -7.59 -33.14 7.77
N SER A 80 -8.70 -33.37 8.47
CA SER A 80 -8.87 -33.41 9.95
C SER A 80 -8.14 -32.43 10.92
N HIS A 81 -8.87 -31.51 11.58
CA HIS A 81 -9.13 -31.52 13.05
C HIS A 81 -10.13 -30.42 13.51
N VAL A 82 -11.08 -30.73 14.41
CA VAL A 82 -12.22 -29.87 14.84
C VAL A 82 -12.77 -30.36 16.22
N PRO A 83 -13.41 -29.53 17.09
CA PRO A 83 -13.37 -28.07 17.28
C PRO A 83 -12.58 -27.75 18.59
N PRO A 84 -13.12 -27.56 19.84
CA PRO A 84 -14.37 -27.00 20.40
C PRO A 84 -14.14 -25.62 21.10
N ASN A 85 -15.08 -24.77 21.54
CA ASN A 85 -16.55 -24.66 21.48
C ASN A 85 -16.98 -23.18 21.66
N LYS A 86 -18.02 -22.67 20.97
CA LYS A 86 -19.12 -21.88 21.59
C LYS A 86 -20.25 -21.56 20.60
N LEU A 87 -21.43 -22.12 20.85
CA LEU A 87 -22.69 -21.68 20.27
C LEU A 87 -23.17 -20.37 20.94
N THR A 88 -23.54 -19.38 20.13
CA THR A 88 -24.64 -18.46 20.46
C THR A 88 -25.33 -17.99 19.16
N GLN A 89 -26.59 -18.37 18.97
CA GLN A 89 -27.51 -17.72 18.00
C GLN A 89 -28.51 -16.83 18.79
N PRO A 90 -29.53 -16.21 18.18
CA PRO A 90 -29.39 -14.86 17.66
C PRO A 90 -30.45 -13.90 18.25
N THR A 91 -30.20 -12.59 18.19
CA THR A 91 -31.28 -11.59 18.33
C THR A 91 -31.19 -10.56 17.21
N ALA A 92 -32.35 -10.17 16.72
CA ALA A 92 -32.50 -9.37 15.50
C ALA A 92 -32.81 -7.90 15.80
N GLU A 93 -32.71 -7.09 14.74
CA GLU A 93 -33.32 -5.75 14.59
C GLU A 93 -32.76 -4.59 15.42
N SER A 94 -31.81 -3.88 14.82
CA SER A 94 -31.80 -2.40 14.79
C SER A 94 -31.16 -1.95 13.47
N LYS A 95 -31.97 -1.38 12.56
CA LYS A 95 -31.48 -0.84 11.28
C LYS A 95 -31.08 0.62 11.44
N GLU A 96 -29.84 0.88 11.86
CA GLU A 96 -29.22 2.19 11.69
C GLU A 96 -28.14 2.15 10.61
N ALA A 97 -28.14 3.15 9.75
CA ALA A 97 -27.21 3.27 8.63
C ALA A 97 -25.81 3.63 9.15
N THR A 98 -24.99 2.61 9.43
CA THR A 98 -23.59 2.81 9.82
C THR A 98 -22.82 3.40 8.65
N THR A 99 -22.71 4.73 8.62
CA THR A 99 -21.79 5.43 7.73
C THR A 99 -20.40 4.83 7.90
N VAL A 100 -19.75 4.45 6.80
CA VAL A 100 -18.43 3.82 6.86
C VAL A 100 -17.43 4.87 7.33
N ALA A 101 -17.23 4.92 8.65
CA ALA A 101 -16.34 5.88 9.29
C ALA A 101 -14.94 5.74 8.71
N LYS A 102 -14.51 6.75 7.94
CA LYS A 102 -13.15 6.81 7.37
C LYS A 102 -12.15 6.65 8.51
N ARG A 103 -11.28 5.64 8.43
CA ARG A 103 -10.26 5.37 9.45
C ARG A 103 -9.50 6.65 9.78
N LYS A 104 -9.61 7.13 11.03
CA LYS A 104 -8.97 8.36 11.50
C LYS A 104 -7.45 8.19 11.38
N TYR A 105 -6.81 9.03 10.57
CA TYR A 105 -5.37 8.96 10.34
C TYR A 105 -4.61 9.25 11.63
N ARG A 106 -3.92 8.25 12.18
CA ARG A 106 -3.00 8.44 13.32
C ARG A 106 -1.76 9.18 12.80
N ARG A 107 -1.40 10.32 13.40
CA ARG A 107 -0.15 11.02 13.07
C ARG A 107 1.03 10.22 13.61
N HIS A 108 2.19 10.31 12.96
CA HIS A 108 3.46 9.83 13.53
C HIS A 108 4.22 11.00 14.16
N PRO A 109 5.10 10.75 15.15
CA PRO A 109 5.99 11.79 15.65
C PRO A 109 6.88 12.29 14.52
N LYS A 110 7.30 13.55 14.58
CA LYS A 110 8.33 14.06 13.68
C LYS A 110 9.64 13.31 13.94
N PRO A 111 10.44 13.01 12.90
CA PRO A 111 11.82 12.58 13.10
C PRO A 111 12.64 13.69 13.75
N ASP A 112 13.82 13.30 14.24
CA ASP A 112 14.77 14.16 14.92
C ASP A 112 15.91 14.52 13.96
N ASP A 113 16.03 15.80 13.62
CA ASP A 113 17.06 16.31 12.70
C ASP A 113 18.46 16.36 13.34
N LYS A 114 18.57 16.14 14.66
CA LYS A 114 19.84 16.12 15.41
C LYS A 114 20.32 14.71 15.75
N ALA A 115 19.42 13.72 15.69
CA ALA A 115 19.80 12.33 15.89
C ALA A 115 20.74 11.84 14.77
N PRO A 116 21.80 11.07 15.10
CA PRO A 116 22.60 10.37 14.11
C PRO A 116 21.74 9.54 13.16
N GLU A 117 22.07 9.55 11.87
CA GLU A 117 21.36 8.77 10.85
C GLU A 117 21.55 7.26 11.06
N ARG A 118 20.53 6.47 10.75
CA ARG A 118 20.61 5.01 10.89
C ARG A 118 21.63 4.43 9.90
N PRO A 119 22.54 3.55 10.35
CA PRO A 119 23.58 2.99 9.52
C PRO A 119 22.97 2.03 8.47
N PRO A 120 23.49 2.00 7.23
CA PRO A 120 23.06 1.05 6.23
C PRO A 120 23.46 -0.38 6.63
N SER A 121 22.61 -1.36 6.31
CA SER A 121 22.96 -2.78 6.44
C SER A 121 23.79 -3.25 5.25
N ALA A 122 24.40 -4.44 5.35
CA ALA A 122 25.20 -5.03 4.27
C ALA A 122 24.42 -5.13 2.95
N TYR A 123 23.14 -5.54 3.03
CA TYR A 123 22.24 -5.55 1.88
C TYR A 123 21.93 -4.14 1.34
N VAL A 124 21.83 -3.12 2.20
CA VAL A 124 21.60 -1.73 1.74
C VAL A 124 22.84 -1.19 1.02
N LEU A 125 24.04 -1.44 1.54
CA LEU A 125 25.30 -1.09 0.89
C LEU A 125 25.43 -1.75 -0.48
N PHE A 126 25.19 -3.07 -0.55
CA PHE A 126 25.18 -3.81 -1.81
C PHE A 126 24.11 -3.30 -2.79
N SER A 127 22.88 -3.10 -2.32
CA SER A 127 21.77 -2.66 -3.18
C SER A 127 21.95 -1.25 -3.73
N ASN A 128 22.58 -0.35 -2.98
CA ASN A 128 22.91 0.99 -3.47
C ASN A 128 23.97 0.91 -4.57
N LYS A 129 25.08 0.21 -4.34
CA LYS A 129 26.13 0.01 -5.36
C LYS A 129 25.56 -0.62 -6.64
N MET A 130 24.81 -1.70 -6.52
CA MET A 130 24.24 -2.39 -7.68
C MET A 130 23.15 -1.56 -8.40
N ARG A 131 22.48 -0.63 -7.70
CA ARG A 131 21.59 0.37 -8.33
C ARG A 131 22.37 1.43 -9.09
N GLU A 132 23.57 1.80 -8.66
CA GLU A 132 24.47 2.69 -9.42
C GLU A 132 24.98 1.98 -10.68
N ASP A 133 25.44 0.73 -10.55
CA ASP A 133 25.89 -0.11 -11.68
C ASP A 133 24.79 -0.34 -12.74
N LEU A 134 23.51 -0.39 -12.32
CA LEU A 134 22.35 -0.59 -13.20
C LEU A 134 21.65 0.71 -13.63
N LYS A 135 22.11 1.89 -13.18
CA LYS A 135 21.41 3.17 -13.37
C LYS A 135 21.27 3.59 -14.83
N ASP A 136 22.26 3.25 -15.66
CA ASP A 136 22.29 3.59 -17.08
C ASP A 136 21.57 2.56 -17.96
N GLN A 137 21.06 1.47 -17.36
CA GLN A 137 20.18 0.53 -18.05
C GLN A 137 18.74 1.06 -17.98
N ASN A 138 17.99 0.98 -19.09
CA ASN A 138 16.59 1.42 -19.17
C ASN A 138 15.62 0.44 -18.48
N LEU A 139 15.94 0.04 -17.26
CA LEU A 139 15.17 -0.88 -16.42
C LEU A 139 14.27 -0.10 -15.46
N SER A 140 13.08 -0.61 -15.19
CA SER A 140 12.23 -0.04 -14.14
C SER A 140 12.82 -0.30 -12.75
N PHE A 141 12.47 0.55 -11.78
CA PHE A 141 12.83 0.36 -10.38
C PHE A 141 12.45 -1.03 -9.84
N THR A 142 11.33 -1.59 -10.32
CA THR A 142 10.85 -2.93 -9.95
C THR A 142 11.77 -4.04 -10.47
N GLU A 143 12.29 -3.91 -11.70
CA GLU A 143 13.22 -4.88 -12.29
C GLU A 143 14.59 -4.79 -11.61
N ILE A 144 15.10 -3.58 -11.38
CA ILE A 144 16.34 -3.36 -10.62
C ILE A 144 16.21 -3.96 -9.21
N ALA A 145 15.08 -3.76 -8.53
CA ALA A 145 14.84 -4.34 -7.19
C ALA A 145 14.81 -5.88 -7.18
N LYS A 146 14.27 -6.52 -8.23
CA LYS A 146 14.32 -7.98 -8.39
C LYS A 146 15.75 -8.48 -8.59
N LEU A 147 16.47 -7.92 -9.56
CA LEU A 147 17.86 -8.29 -9.87
C LEU A 147 18.77 -8.15 -8.63
N VAL A 148 18.63 -7.05 -7.88
CA VAL A 148 19.38 -6.82 -6.63
C VAL A 148 19.07 -7.89 -5.58
N GLY A 149 17.80 -8.26 -5.43
CA GLY A 149 17.39 -9.34 -4.51
C GLY A 149 18.00 -10.69 -4.91
N GLU A 150 17.91 -11.05 -6.19
CA GLU A 150 18.43 -12.30 -6.74
C GLU A 150 19.95 -12.39 -6.61
N ASN A 151 20.69 -11.36 -7.04
CA ASN A 151 22.15 -11.33 -6.90
C ASN A 151 22.57 -11.42 -5.42
N TRP A 152 21.91 -10.71 -4.51
CA TRP A 152 22.25 -10.80 -3.08
C TRP A 152 22.05 -12.22 -2.51
N GLN A 153 21.01 -12.96 -2.93
CA GLN A 153 20.86 -14.35 -2.50
C GLN A 153 21.98 -15.23 -3.07
N ASN A 154 22.32 -15.04 -4.35
CA ASN A 154 23.35 -15.81 -5.04
C ASN A 154 24.79 -15.52 -4.59
N LEU A 155 25.08 -14.33 -4.02
CA LEU A 155 26.42 -14.01 -3.50
C LEU A 155 26.86 -15.03 -2.43
N ASN A 156 28.09 -15.51 -2.54
CA ASN A 156 28.70 -16.39 -1.55
C ASN A 156 29.18 -15.60 -0.30
N ARG A 157 29.61 -16.32 0.74
CA ARG A 157 30.03 -15.70 2.01
C ARG A 157 31.25 -14.77 1.87
N ALA A 158 32.19 -15.08 0.98
CA ALA A 158 33.37 -14.23 0.76
C ALA A 158 33.00 -12.94 0.02
N GLU A 159 32.01 -12.97 -0.87
CA GLU A 159 31.47 -11.78 -1.56
C GLU A 159 30.61 -10.92 -0.65
N LYS A 160 29.91 -11.53 0.32
CA LYS A 160 29.12 -10.84 1.35
C LYS A 160 30.00 -10.19 2.43
N ALA A 161 31.11 -10.84 2.80
CA ALA A 161 32.03 -10.39 3.85
C ALA A 161 32.41 -8.89 3.81
N PRO A 162 32.82 -8.28 2.68
CA PRO A 162 33.14 -6.84 2.65
C PRO A 162 31.95 -5.95 3.00
N TYR A 163 30.74 -6.28 2.55
CA TYR A 163 29.53 -5.53 2.87
C TYR A 163 29.10 -5.74 4.34
N GLU A 164 29.30 -6.95 4.88
CA GLU A 164 29.09 -7.25 6.30
C GLU A 164 30.04 -6.47 7.19
N THR A 165 31.33 -6.42 6.86
CA THR A 165 32.34 -5.63 7.58
C THR A 165 32.01 -4.13 7.54
N GLN A 166 31.76 -3.55 6.36
CA GLN A 166 31.39 -2.13 6.24
C GLN A 166 30.11 -1.78 7.01
N ALA A 167 29.10 -2.64 6.99
CA ALA A 167 27.87 -2.43 7.75
C ALA A 167 28.10 -2.51 9.26
N GLN A 168 29.00 -3.40 9.72
CA GLN A 168 29.36 -3.51 11.12
C GLN A 168 30.16 -2.28 11.59
N GLU A 169 31.13 -1.81 10.81
CA GLU A 169 31.88 -0.57 11.08
C GLU A 169 30.94 0.65 11.14
N ALA A 170 30.04 0.80 10.16
CA ALA A 170 29.04 1.87 10.14
C ALA A 170 28.11 1.81 11.37
N LYS A 171 27.73 0.60 11.80
CA LYS A 171 26.92 0.36 13.01
C LYS A 171 27.68 0.69 14.30
N GLU A 172 28.97 0.39 14.37
CA GLU A 172 29.81 0.74 15.52
C GLU A 172 30.04 2.25 15.62
N LYS A 173 30.28 2.93 14.49
CA LYS A 173 30.31 4.39 14.41
C LYS A 173 28.97 4.98 14.89
N TYR A 174 27.85 4.52 14.35
CA TYR A 174 26.52 4.96 14.76
C TYR A 174 26.27 4.76 16.26
N ASN A 175 26.64 3.60 16.82
CA ASN A 175 26.47 3.34 18.24
C ASN A 175 27.27 4.31 19.12
N ARG A 176 28.48 4.69 18.69
CA ARG A 176 29.31 5.70 19.36
C ARG A 176 28.69 7.09 19.27
N ASP A 177 28.31 7.51 18.07
CA ASP A 177 27.68 8.81 17.81
C ASP A 177 26.35 8.94 18.56
N MET A 178 25.55 7.88 18.59
CA MET A 178 24.29 7.79 19.33
C MET A 178 24.49 7.76 20.86
N ALA A 179 25.58 7.17 21.36
CA ALA A 179 25.91 7.21 22.78
C ALA A 179 26.31 8.63 23.23
N ALA A 180 27.03 9.37 22.40
CA ALA A 180 27.30 10.79 22.62
C ALA A 180 26.03 11.65 22.50
N TYR A 181 25.22 11.41 21.46
CA TYR A 181 23.98 12.14 21.22
C TYR A 181 23.00 12.07 22.41
N LYS A 182 22.86 10.89 23.02
CA LYS A 182 22.01 10.67 24.22
C LYS A 182 22.39 11.50 25.45
N GLN A 183 23.57 12.11 25.48
CA GLN A 183 24.04 12.97 26.58
C GLN A 183 23.74 14.46 26.33
N THR A 184 23.42 14.83 25.08
CA THR A 184 23.12 16.23 24.69
C THR A 184 21.75 16.68 25.18
N ASP A 185 21.56 18.00 25.28
CA ASP A 185 20.25 18.58 25.57
C ASP A 185 19.26 18.44 24.40
N ASP A 186 19.75 18.35 23.16
CA ASP A 186 18.92 18.06 21.97
C ASP A 186 18.14 16.75 22.14
N TYR A 187 18.80 15.69 22.61
CA TYR A 187 18.14 14.40 22.87
C TYR A 187 17.09 14.49 23.97
N LYS A 188 17.31 15.29 25.02
CA LYS A 188 16.33 15.52 26.10
C LYS A 188 15.10 16.23 25.55
N ASN A 189 15.31 17.33 24.82
CA ASN A 189 14.25 18.10 24.16
C ASN A 189 13.41 17.21 23.23
N TYR A 190 14.05 16.29 22.49
CA TYR A 190 13.35 15.34 21.64
C TYR A 190 12.59 14.28 22.44
N CYS A 191 13.13 13.76 23.55
CA CYS A 191 12.42 12.86 24.45
C CYS A 191 11.16 13.52 25.05
N ASP A 192 11.24 14.78 25.48
CA ASP A 192 10.10 15.55 25.99
C ASP A 192 9.05 15.77 24.90
N TYR A 193 9.47 16.14 23.68
CA TYR A 193 8.60 16.22 22.51
C TYR A 193 7.86 14.90 22.25
N LEU A 194 8.55 13.75 22.30
CA LEU A 194 7.93 12.43 22.11
C LEU A 194 6.90 12.12 23.21
N GLN A 195 7.16 12.51 24.45
CA GLN A 195 6.25 12.33 25.56
C GLN A 195 5.00 13.23 25.43
N GLU A 196 5.17 14.51 25.12
CA GLU A 196 4.05 15.40 24.79
C GLU A 196 3.22 14.91 23.61
N PHE A 197 3.88 14.39 22.57
CA PHE A 197 3.22 13.88 21.37
C PHE A 197 2.35 12.66 21.72
N ARG A 198 2.88 11.73 22.53
CA ARG A 198 2.12 10.58 23.05
C ARG A 198 0.93 11.02 23.91
N ASN A 199 1.14 11.97 24.82
CA ASN A 199 0.08 12.53 25.66
C ASN A 199 -1.03 13.17 24.82
N ARG A 200 -0.67 13.93 23.77
CA ARG A 200 -1.62 14.52 22.81
C ARG A 200 -2.42 13.48 22.04
N GLN A 201 -1.85 12.32 21.69
CA GLN A 201 -2.61 11.23 21.07
C GLN A 201 -3.55 10.52 22.04
N ALA A 202 -3.09 10.28 23.28
CA ALA A 202 -3.91 9.69 24.34
C ALA A 202 -5.15 10.56 24.62
N ALA A 203 -4.96 11.87 24.81
CA ALA A 203 -6.04 12.83 25.04
C ALA A 203 -7.04 12.95 23.87
N GLN A 204 -6.64 12.58 22.65
CA GLN A 204 -7.51 12.58 21.46
C GLN A 204 -8.23 11.23 21.22
N GLY A 205 -8.10 10.27 22.14
CA GLY A 205 -8.69 8.92 22.03
C GLY A 205 -8.03 8.07 20.94
N ILE A 206 -6.71 8.21 20.75
CA ILE A 206 -5.95 7.59 19.65
C ILE A 206 -4.88 6.62 20.18
N LEU A 207 -5.15 5.93 21.29
CA LEU A 207 -4.39 4.74 21.71
C LEU A 207 -5.22 3.50 21.42
#